data_AF-A0A168F1S9-F1
#
_entry.id   AF-A0A168F1S9-F1
#
_cell.length_a   1.000
_cell.length_b   1.000
_cell.length_c   1.000
_cell.angle_alpha   90.00
_cell.angle_beta   90.00
_cell.angle_gamma   90.00
#
_symmetry.space_group_name_H-M   'P 1'
#
loop_
_entity.id
_entity.type
_entity.pdbx_description
1 polymer ?
#
loop_
_entity_poly.entity_id
_entity_poly.type
_entity_poly.pdbx_seq_one_letter_code
_entity_poly.pdbx_strand_id
1 'polypeptide(L)'
;MDYPGYRDRDYAKYFRTKQVWFPFDVYNESRTEFIPKETWVNIPVHQFETTFYLPVWVDEGNYEVAFRSIAHNAPEDFTYQPDANTNLTHHVATDEVSVEVIGRLYDFHITDIVDYNWETVFRTRKGSFNPTGISYWVGKNSIDGERRGNSAQLTLPIHPGSHTIKGFKNVVVKQGYHYKFDFKTKGNMFGPTDGIRITPSFNYVSKDGTMTTPVDLYYHSSEKKFVKIGSSNDKVKRYVLLNDRLRNVPKDELTDTAEVKYRTNDTAGQSTNLSMNQYVNKYINKLTKKKTPVGGFSLLLLPEHTRTLIGPKSNIPPSVNTDRALSAIQHWYGEYSIPVDTYVVKKGLKLYQNGPFDDKSPMFLKNGYIVVNFDIESIKNGDLENPHLQYIKAPLMNQVVGGIQRKNQWQMEGFNNNILDSFGNRFKLIDGDVVFYNANKSSRDDFGSQVTH
;
A
#
# COMPACT_ATOMS: atom_id res chain seq x y z
N MET A 1 -15.68 18.94 -33.12
CA MET A 1 -16.19 19.98 -34.04
C MET A 1 -16.03 19.47 -35.48
N ASP A 2 -16.88 19.88 -36.43
CA ASP A 2 -16.79 19.52 -37.85
C ASP A 2 -16.24 20.73 -38.64
N TYR A 3 -14.95 20.70 -38.98
CA TYR A 3 -14.27 21.75 -39.73
C TYR A 3 -14.22 21.37 -41.22
N PRO A 4 -14.92 22.09 -42.12
CA PRO A 4 -14.96 21.74 -43.55
C PRO A 4 -13.56 21.67 -44.18
N GLY A 5 -13.19 20.48 -44.68
CA GLY A 5 -11.87 20.21 -45.26
C GLY A 5 -10.87 19.51 -44.32
N TYR A 6 -11.11 19.57 -43.00
CA TYR A 6 -10.37 18.84 -41.98
C TYR A 6 -11.17 17.59 -41.59
N ARG A 7 -10.97 16.51 -42.33
CA ARG A 7 -11.51 15.16 -42.05
C ARG A 7 -10.44 14.25 -41.47
N ASP A 8 -10.82 13.06 -41.02
CA ASP A 8 -9.86 12.01 -40.64
C ASP A 8 -9.01 11.59 -41.87
N ARG A 9 -7.80 12.14 -41.95
CA ARG A 9 -6.83 11.99 -43.04
C ARG A 9 -5.42 12.21 -42.50
N ASP A 10 -4.43 11.67 -43.19
CA ASP A 10 -3.03 11.96 -42.90
C ASP A 10 -2.63 13.36 -43.39
N TYR A 11 -2.36 14.27 -42.45
CA TYR A 11 -1.86 15.62 -42.72
C TYR A 11 -0.35 15.75 -42.51
N ALA A 12 0.38 14.66 -42.25
CA ALA A 12 1.81 14.66 -41.96
C ALA A 12 2.63 15.51 -42.94
N LYS A 13 2.34 15.41 -44.25
CA LYS A 13 3.05 16.19 -45.29
C LYS A 13 2.94 17.72 -45.14
N TYR A 14 2.00 18.21 -44.35
CA TYR A 14 1.78 19.63 -44.10
C TYR A 14 2.45 20.13 -42.81
N PHE A 15 3.05 19.26 -42.00
CA PHE A 15 3.69 19.62 -40.75
C PHE A 15 5.21 19.75 -40.92
N ARG A 16 5.77 20.86 -40.44
CA ARG A 16 7.21 20.99 -40.18
C ARG A 16 7.61 20.13 -38.98
N THR A 17 6.84 20.22 -37.90
CA THR A 17 7.13 19.57 -36.62
C THR A 17 5.86 19.46 -35.79
N LYS A 18 5.75 18.37 -35.02
CA LYS A 18 4.76 18.25 -33.94
C LYS A 18 5.49 18.38 -32.61
N GLN A 19 4.89 19.02 -31.63
CA GLN A 19 5.51 19.17 -30.33
C GLN A 19 4.51 18.94 -29.20
N VAL A 20 5.04 18.44 -28.08
CA VAL A 20 4.34 18.29 -26.81
C VAL A 20 5.08 19.09 -25.74
N TRP A 21 4.33 19.61 -24.77
CA TRP A 21 4.82 20.39 -23.67
C TRP A 21 4.18 19.90 -22.38
N PHE A 22 5.01 19.63 -21.38
CA PHE A 22 4.56 19.15 -20.08
C PHE A 22 4.77 20.23 -19.02
N PRO A 23 3.78 20.54 -18.17
CA PRO A 23 3.93 21.42 -17.01
C PRO A 23 4.70 20.75 -15.85
N PHE A 24 5.16 19.52 -16.06
CA PHE A 24 5.94 18.73 -15.11
C PHE A 24 7.08 18.01 -15.84
N ASP A 25 8.06 17.55 -15.07
CA ASP A 25 9.21 16.83 -15.59
C ASP A 25 8.81 15.49 -16.20
N VAL A 26 9.48 15.09 -17.28
CA VAL A 26 9.34 13.77 -17.88
C VAL A 26 10.70 13.20 -18.27
N TYR A 27 10.74 11.88 -18.47
CA TYR A 27 11.82 11.23 -19.21
C TYR A 27 11.30 10.71 -20.55
N ASN A 28 12.21 10.54 -21.50
CA ASN A 28 11.94 9.72 -22.67
C ASN A 28 11.67 8.25 -22.30
N GLU A 29 11.19 7.45 -23.26
CA GLU A 29 10.84 6.04 -23.05
C GLU A 29 12.00 5.19 -22.48
N SER A 30 13.23 5.41 -22.91
CA SER A 30 14.38 4.66 -22.38
C SER A 30 14.82 5.11 -20.98
N ARG A 31 14.23 6.17 -20.42
CA ARG A 31 14.63 6.82 -19.16
C ARG A 31 16.09 7.29 -19.15
N THR A 32 16.63 7.60 -20.33
CA THR A 32 18.01 8.05 -20.50
C THR A 32 18.12 9.56 -20.64
N GLU A 33 17.04 10.22 -21.07
CA GLU A 33 16.99 11.66 -21.29
C GLU A 33 15.96 12.29 -20.36
N PHE A 34 16.41 13.22 -19.53
CA PHE A 34 15.57 14.04 -18.68
C PHE A 34 15.10 15.27 -19.46
N ILE A 35 13.79 15.51 -19.44
CA ILE A 35 13.14 16.65 -20.06
C ILE A 35 12.53 17.47 -18.92
N PRO A 36 13.12 18.63 -18.59
CA PRO A 36 12.56 19.51 -17.58
C PRO A 36 11.16 19.95 -17.96
N LYS A 37 10.32 20.18 -16.95
CA LYS A 37 9.03 20.85 -17.14
C LYS A 37 9.17 22.14 -17.96
N GLU A 38 8.08 22.53 -18.58
CA GLU A 38 7.96 23.75 -19.36
C GLU A 38 8.81 23.76 -20.65
N THR A 39 9.18 22.58 -21.16
CA THR A 39 9.99 22.40 -22.36
C THR A 39 9.17 21.82 -23.52
N TRP A 40 9.27 22.41 -24.71
CA TRP A 40 8.70 21.84 -25.94
C TRP A 40 9.57 20.70 -26.47
N VAL A 41 8.97 19.53 -26.65
CA VAL A 41 9.63 18.33 -27.16
C VAL A 41 9.18 18.04 -28.59
N ASN A 42 10.13 17.87 -29.51
CA ASN A 42 9.83 17.49 -30.89
C ASN A 42 9.39 16.04 -30.98
N ILE A 43 8.24 15.81 -31.62
CA ILE A 43 7.73 14.50 -32.00
C ILE A 43 7.88 14.34 -33.51
N PRO A 44 8.48 13.24 -34.01
CA PRO A 44 8.53 12.96 -35.43
C PRO A 44 7.14 13.03 -36.07
N VAL A 45 7.06 13.68 -37.24
CA VAL A 45 5.78 14.00 -37.90
C VAL A 45 4.95 12.74 -38.20
N HIS A 46 5.59 11.65 -38.59
CA HIS A 46 4.94 10.36 -38.89
C HIS A 46 4.73 9.45 -37.68
N GLN A 47 5.14 9.87 -36.47
CA GLN A 47 4.95 9.09 -35.25
C GLN A 47 3.58 9.39 -34.64
N PHE A 48 2.74 8.37 -34.49
CA PHE A 48 1.38 8.51 -33.96
C PHE A 48 1.33 8.40 -32.43
N GLU A 49 2.28 7.66 -31.84
CA GLU A 49 2.35 7.43 -30.39
C GLU A 49 3.77 7.69 -29.88
N THR A 50 3.89 8.34 -28.73
CA THR A 50 5.16 8.57 -28.04
C THR A 50 4.99 8.29 -26.56
N THR A 51 5.87 7.47 -26.00
CA THR A 51 5.88 7.13 -24.59
C THR A 51 6.82 8.06 -23.82
N PHE A 52 6.33 8.61 -22.70
CA PHE A 52 7.11 9.36 -21.72
C PHE A 52 6.98 8.70 -20.34
N TYR A 53 8.00 8.83 -19.52
CA TYR A 53 7.99 8.35 -18.14
C TYR A 53 7.87 9.53 -17.17
N LEU A 54 6.85 9.46 -16.31
CA LEU A 54 6.65 10.42 -15.24
C LEU A 54 7.56 10.07 -14.04
N PRO A 55 8.48 10.96 -13.63
CA PRO A 55 9.30 10.78 -12.44
C PRO A 55 8.45 10.85 -11.16
N VAL A 56 8.84 10.08 -10.14
CA VAL A 56 8.08 10.01 -8.87
C VAL A 56 8.08 11.31 -8.06
N TRP A 57 9.04 12.22 -8.30
CA TRP A 57 9.14 13.49 -7.58
C TRP A 57 8.24 14.60 -8.13
N VAL A 58 7.55 14.35 -9.25
CA VAL A 58 6.50 15.26 -9.72
C VAL A 58 5.41 15.31 -8.65
N ASP A 59 4.96 16.52 -8.34
CA ASP A 59 3.87 16.72 -7.39
C ASP A 59 2.55 16.20 -7.94
N GLU A 60 1.72 15.68 -7.05
CA GLU A 60 0.35 15.33 -7.41
C GLU A 60 -0.46 16.60 -7.69
N GLY A 61 -1.33 16.53 -8.70
CA GLY A 61 -2.16 17.66 -9.09
C GLY A 61 -2.84 17.45 -10.43
N ASN A 62 -3.71 18.41 -10.77
CA ASN A 62 -4.28 18.53 -12.10
C ASN A 62 -3.38 19.43 -12.95
N TYR A 63 -3.13 18.99 -14.18
CA TYR A 63 -2.20 19.62 -15.11
C TYR A 63 -2.81 19.69 -16.50
N GLU A 64 -2.31 20.60 -17.33
CA GLU A 64 -2.67 20.72 -18.74
C GLU A 64 -1.44 20.46 -19.59
N VAL A 65 -1.48 19.38 -20.38
CA VAL A 65 -0.44 19.05 -21.35
C VAL A 65 -0.80 19.72 -22.66
N ALA A 66 0.11 20.55 -23.17
CA ALA A 66 -0.11 21.30 -24.40
C ALA A 66 0.53 20.59 -25.59
N PHE A 67 -0.18 20.62 -26.71
CA PHE A 67 0.25 20.07 -27.99
C PHE A 67 0.24 21.18 -29.03
N ARG A 68 1.18 21.12 -29.97
CA ARG A 68 1.12 21.97 -31.14
C ARG A 68 1.65 21.30 -32.39
N SER A 69 0.99 21.56 -33.50
CA SER A 69 1.42 21.15 -34.84
C SER A 69 1.80 22.38 -35.64
N ILE A 70 3.07 22.47 -36.02
CA ILE A 70 3.63 23.61 -36.74
C ILE A 70 3.62 23.29 -38.23
N ALA A 71 2.96 24.13 -39.03
CA ALA A 71 2.85 23.93 -40.47
C ALA A 71 4.21 24.07 -41.19
N HIS A 72 4.37 23.39 -42.33
CA HIS A 72 5.59 23.41 -43.13
C HIS A 72 5.99 24.82 -43.58
N ASN A 73 5.00 25.66 -43.89
CA ASN A 73 5.17 27.04 -44.32
C ASN A 73 5.21 28.05 -43.15
N ALA A 74 5.31 27.59 -41.90
CA ALA A 74 5.35 28.48 -40.75
C ALA A 74 6.62 29.36 -40.78
N PRO A 75 6.52 30.69 -40.65
CA PRO A 75 7.67 31.56 -40.42
C PRO A 75 8.36 31.25 -39.07
N GLU A 76 9.47 31.95 -38.76
CA GLU A 76 10.07 31.91 -37.42
C GLU A 76 9.13 32.53 -36.38
N ASP A 77 8.60 33.72 -36.68
CA ASP A 77 7.55 34.39 -35.92
C ASP A 77 6.17 33.91 -36.41
N PHE A 78 5.58 32.95 -35.70
CA PHE A 78 4.26 32.42 -36.05
C PHE A 78 3.21 32.75 -34.97
N THR A 79 1.95 32.76 -35.40
CA THR A 79 0.79 32.79 -34.50
C THR A 79 0.04 31.45 -34.57
N TYR A 80 -0.74 31.17 -33.54
CA TYR A 80 -1.45 29.90 -33.37
C TYR A 80 -2.96 30.09 -33.30
N GLN A 81 -3.67 29.00 -33.58
CA GLN A 81 -5.11 28.88 -33.44
C GLN A 81 -5.45 27.55 -32.73
N PRO A 82 -6.37 27.53 -31.76
CA PRO A 82 -6.85 26.28 -31.17
C PRO A 82 -7.50 25.35 -32.19
N ASP A 83 -7.31 24.03 -32.01
CA ASP A 83 -7.80 22.90 -32.80
C ASP A 83 -7.31 22.82 -34.25
N ALA A 84 -7.37 23.92 -35.00
CA ALA A 84 -7.03 23.98 -36.41
C ALA A 84 -6.65 25.40 -36.83
N ASN A 85 -5.66 25.52 -37.72
CA ASN A 85 -5.23 26.78 -38.31
C ASN A 85 -6.05 27.17 -39.55
N THR A 86 -7.36 27.31 -39.37
CA THR A 86 -8.31 27.64 -40.46
C THR A 86 -8.15 29.06 -41.01
N ASN A 87 -7.58 29.97 -40.23
CA ASN A 87 -7.18 31.29 -40.70
C ASN A 87 -5.73 31.27 -41.20
N LEU A 88 -5.51 31.72 -42.44
CA LEU A 88 -4.20 31.77 -43.10
C LEU A 88 -3.15 32.61 -42.35
N THR A 89 -3.55 33.47 -41.42
CA THR A 89 -2.62 34.20 -40.55
C THR A 89 -1.94 33.30 -39.52
N HIS A 90 -2.60 32.20 -39.12
CA HIS A 90 -2.10 31.25 -38.12
C HIS A 90 -1.42 30.06 -38.80
N HIS A 91 -0.25 29.70 -38.30
CA HIS A 91 0.58 28.64 -38.88
C HIS A 91 0.76 27.44 -37.95
N VAL A 92 0.12 27.52 -36.77
CA VAL A 92 0.21 26.50 -35.73
C VAL A 92 -1.18 26.18 -35.24
N ALA A 93 -1.51 24.89 -35.17
CA ALA A 93 -2.68 24.40 -34.47
C ALA A 93 -2.26 23.94 -33.07
N THR A 94 -3.02 24.30 -32.04
CA THR A 94 -2.76 23.93 -30.64
C THR A 94 -3.91 23.15 -30.03
N ASP A 95 -3.60 22.28 -29.08
CA ASP A 95 -4.59 21.56 -28.28
C ASP A 95 -4.05 21.37 -26.86
N GLU A 96 -4.93 21.19 -25.89
CA GLU A 96 -4.60 21.01 -24.47
C GLU A 96 -5.40 19.86 -23.88
N VAL A 97 -4.71 18.96 -23.16
CA VAL A 97 -5.32 17.81 -22.52
C VAL A 97 -5.13 17.90 -21.02
N SER A 98 -6.24 17.93 -20.28
CA SER A 98 -6.22 17.85 -18.83
C SER A 98 -5.80 16.45 -18.38
N VAL A 99 -4.80 16.38 -17.49
CA VAL A 99 -4.32 15.15 -16.88
C VAL A 99 -4.26 15.30 -15.36
N GLU A 100 -4.49 14.21 -14.65
CA GLU A 100 -4.29 14.14 -13.20
C GLU A 100 -3.04 13.30 -12.91
N VAL A 101 -2.08 13.89 -12.20
CA VAL A 101 -0.97 13.15 -11.59
C VAL A 101 -1.39 12.78 -10.18
N ILE A 102 -1.47 11.48 -9.93
CA ILE A 102 -1.87 10.93 -8.63
C ILE A 102 -0.90 9.84 -8.18
N GLY A 103 -0.72 9.77 -6.86
CA GLY A 103 0.07 8.75 -6.20
C GLY A 103 -0.53 7.35 -6.25
N ARG A 104 0.09 6.42 -5.52
CA ARG A 104 -0.40 5.03 -5.40
C ARG A 104 0.00 4.40 -4.07
N LEU A 105 -0.89 3.58 -3.50
CA LEU A 105 -0.60 2.62 -2.43
C LEU A 105 -0.31 1.25 -3.07
N TYR A 106 0.75 0.56 -2.64
CA TYR A 106 1.18 -0.69 -3.27
C TYR A 106 2.15 -1.51 -2.41
N ASP A 107 2.50 -2.69 -2.88
CA ASP A 107 3.48 -3.59 -2.28
C ASP A 107 3.10 -4.02 -0.85
N PHE A 108 1.83 -4.29 -0.56
CA PHE A 108 1.45 -4.86 0.74
C PHE A 108 1.98 -6.29 0.90
N HIS A 109 2.66 -6.54 2.02
CA HIS A 109 3.09 -7.89 2.38
C HIS A 109 3.27 -8.08 3.88
N ILE A 110 3.21 -9.35 4.30
CA ILE A 110 3.54 -9.76 5.67
C ILE A 110 5.02 -10.13 5.73
N THR A 111 5.74 -9.53 6.68
CA THR A 111 7.20 -9.66 6.86
C THR A 111 7.63 -10.53 8.02
N ASP A 112 6.77 -10.73 9.02
CA ASP A 112 7.04 -11.67 10.11
C ASP A 112 5.72 -12.07 10.79
N ILE A 113 5.71 -13.25 11.41
CA ILE A 113 4.62 -13.71 12.29
C ILE A 113 5.26 -14.19 13.59
N VAL A 114 4.82 -13.65 14.72
CA VAL A 114 5.44 -13.91 16.03
C VAL A 114 4.87 -15.17 16.72
N ASP A 115 4.30 -16.07 15.92
CA ASP A 115 3.92 -17.43 16.30
C ASP A 115 5.14 -18.35 16.15
N TYR A 116 5.46 -19.15 17.18
CA TYR A 116 6.63 -20.02 17.19
C TYR A 116 6.69 -21.01 16.03
N ASN A 117 5.54 -21.41 15.48
CA ASN A 117 5.53 -22.31 14.33
C ASN A 117 6.03 -21.62 13.06
N TRP A 118 5.84 -20.30 12.96
CA TRP A 118 6.20 -19.51 11.79
C TRP A 118 7.60 -18.89 11.87
N GLU A 119 8.23 -18.91 13.04
CA GLU A 119 9.52 -18.26 13.27
C GLU A 119 10.57 -18.63 12.23
N THR A 120 10.75 -19.92 11.93
CA THR A 120 11.78 -20.39 10.98
C THR A 120 11.41 -20.19 9.51
N VAL A 121 10.21 -19.69 9.21
CA VAL A 121 9.85 -19.23 7.86
C VAL A 121 10.48 -17.86 7.62
N PHE A 122 10.34 -16.95 8.58
CA PHE A 122 10.76 -15.55 8.46
C PHE A 122 12.17 -15.30 8.98
N ARG A 123 12.69 -16.16 9.87
CA ARG A 123 13.96 -15.97 10.58
C ARG A 123 14.87 -17.18 10.38
N THR A 124 16.18 -16.92 10.28
CA THR A 124 17.17 -17.95 9.89
C THR A 124 17.27 -19.14 10.84
N ARG A 125 16.88 -18.97 12.11
CA ARG A 125 16.78 -20.02 13.12
C ARG A 125 15.86 -19.56 14.26
N LYS A 126 15.41 -20.50 15.08
CA LYS A 126 14.64 -20.20 16.30
C LYS A 126 15.39 -19.22 17.21
N GLY A 127 14.69 -18.24 17.77
CA GLY A 127 15.22 -17.15 18.58
C GLY A 127 16.04 -16.09 17.83
N SER A 128 16.25 -16.24 16.52
CA SER A 128 17.00 -15.26 15.71
C SER A 128 16.14 -14.05 15.39
N PHE A 129 16.78 -12.89 15.22
CA PHE A 129 16.16 -11.70 14.61
C PHE A 129 16.58 -11.52 13.14
N ASN A 130 17.56 -12.31 12.67
CA ASN A 130 18.03 -12.23 11.29
C ASN A 130 16.98 -12.81 10.34
N PRO A 131 16.50 -12.03 9.35
CA PRO A 131 15.45 -12.48 8.44
C PRO A 131 15.98 -13.50 7.43
N THR A 132 15.11 -14.37 6.93
CA THR A 132 15.38 -15.25 5.78
C THR A 132 15.25 -14.50 4.45
N GLY A 133 14.59 -13.33 4.46
CA GLY A 133 14.17 -12.61 3.26
C GLY A 133 12.83 -13.09 2.68
N ILE A 134 12.17 -14.08 3.31
CA ILE A 134 10.84 -14.53 2.91
C ILE A 134 9.78 -13.54 3.39
N SER A 135 8.83 -13.22 2.50
CA SER A 135 7.62 -12.46 2.80
C SER A 135 6.43 -13.01 2.02
N TYR A 136 5.21 -12.69 2.46
CA TYR A 136 3.97 -13.08 1.78
C TYR A 136 3.31 -11.84 1.17
N TRP A 137 3.33 -11.77 -0.16
CA TRP A 137 2.86 -10.63 -0.95
C TRP A 137 1.37 -10.75 -1.28
N VAL A 138 0.70 -9.64 -1.59
CA VAL A 138 -0.65 -9.66 -2.17
C VAL A 138 -0.84 -10.73 -3.24
N GLY A 139 0.11 -10.83 -4.18
CA GLY A 139 0.09 -11.84 -5.22
C GLY A 139 1.46 -12.03 -5.87
N LYS A 140 1.44 -12.48 -7.13
CA LYS A 140 2.66 -12.78 -7.90
C LYS A 140 3.17 -11.61 -8.75
N ASN A 141 2.48 -10.48 -8.70
CA ASN A 141 2.79 -9.34 -9.54
C ASN A 141 3.31 -8.15 -8.72
N SER A 142 4.02 -7.26 -9.40
CA SER A 142 4.49 -5.97 -8.92
C SER A 142 3.40 -4.90 -9.02
N ILE A 143 3.73 -3.67 -8.63
CA ILE A 143 2.84 -2.51 -8.62
C ILE A 143 2.11 -2.26 -9.96
N ASP A 144 2.72 -2.59 -11.10
CA ASP A 144 2.20 -2.35 -12.45
C ASP A 144 1.75 -3.65 -13.15
N GLY A 145 1.65 -4.76 -12.41
CA GLY A 145 1.14 -6.03 -12.91
C GLY A 145 2.18 -7.00 -13.51
N GLU A 146 3.45 -6.57 -13.62
CA GLU A 146 4.57 -7.42 -14.04
C GLU A 146 4.89 -8.51 -13.01
N ARG A 147 5.49 -9.62 -13.42
CA ARG A 147 5.82 -10.71 -12.48
C ARG A 147 6.88 -10.28 -11.46
N ARG A 148 6.58 -10.48 -10.18
CA ARG A 148 7.50 -10.21 -9.06
C ARG A 148 8.54 -11.31 -8.85
N GLY A 149 8.22 -12.55 -9.24
CA GLY A 149 9.13 -13.70 -9.14
C GLY A 149 9.01 -14.53 -7.85
N ASN A 150 8.09 -14.19 -6.95
CA ASN A 150 7.75 -15.04 -5.79
C ASN A 150 6.94 -16.29 -6.22
N SER A 151 7.04 -17.35 -5.41
CA SER A 151 6.25 -18.57 -5.62
C SER A 151 4.78 -18.34 -5.22
N ALA A 152 3.87 -19.17 -5.75
CA ALA A 152 2.44 -19.09 -5.41
C ALA A 152 2.13 -19.42 -3.94
N GLN A 153 3.06 -20.04 -3.20
CA GLN A 153 2.91 -20.30 -1.78
C GLN A 153 3.20 -19.04 -0.94
N LEU A 154 4.02 -18.12 -1.46
CA LEU A 154 4.43 -16.87 -0.82
C LEU A 154 3.50 -15.71 -1.21
N THR A 155 2.19 -15.97 -1.19
CA THR A 155 1.14 -14.98 -1.44
C THR A 155 0.14 -14.95 -0.29
N LEU A 156 -0.54 -13.83 -0.13
CA LEU A 156 -1.61 -13.64 0.82
C LEU A 156 -2.90 -14.34 0.36
N PRO A 157 -3.78 -14.70 1.32
CA PRO A 157 -3.61 -14.58 2.77
C PRO A 157 -2.65 -15.64 3.34
N ILE A 158 -2.21 -15.44 4.59
CA ILE A 158 -1.63 -16.54 5.38
C ILE A 158 -2.77 -17.52 5.70
N HIS A 159 -2.67 -18.76 5.22
CA HIS A 159 -3.73 -19.76 5.32
C HIS A 159 -3.16 -21.16 5.57
N PRO A 160 -3.98 -22.19 5.90
CA PRO A 160 -3.49 -23.56 5.97
C PRO A 160 -2.90 -23.97 4.62
N GLY A 161 -1.60 -24.24 4.57
CA GLY A 161 -0.86 -24.56 3.35
C GLY A 161 0.17 -23.50 2.94
N SER A 162 0.08 -22.28 3.48
CA SER A 162 1.06 -21.22 3.19
C SER A 162 2.44 -21.52 3.78
N HIS A 163 2.53 -22.36 4.80
CA HIS A 163 3.80 -22.65 5.48
C HIS A 163 4.81 -23.39 4.57
N THR A 164 5.99 -22.82 4.37
CA THR A 164 7.01 -23.34 3.42
C THR A 164 7.75 -24.58 3.90
N ILE A 165 7.84 -24.80 5.22
CA ILE A 165 8.53 -25.96 5.80
C ILE A 165 7.68 -27.24 5.71
N LYS A 166 8.30 -28.32 5.23
CA LYS A 166 7.68 -29.66 5.14
C LYS A 166 7.21 -30.14 6.52
N GLY A 167 5.97 -30.64 6.59
CA GLY A 167 5.34 -31.11 7.83
C GLY A 167 4.45 -30.06 8.53
N PHE A 168 4.54 -28.79 8.14
CA PHE A 168 3.77 -27.68 8.75
C PHE A 168 2.57 -27.24 7.88
N LYS A 169 2.19 -28.09 6.92
CA LYS A 169 1.17 -27.81 5.90
C LYS A 169 -0.21 -27.40 6.45
N ASN A 170 -0.53 -27.75 7.69
CA ASN A 170 -1.82 -27.44 8.33
C ASN A 170 -1.71 -26.40 9.44
N VAL A 171 -0.52 -25.81 9.59
CA VAL A 171 -0.29 -24.78 10.58
C VAL A 171 -0.93 -23.49 10.10
N VAL A 172 -1.65 -22.86 11.03
CA VAL A 172 -2.34 -21.59 10.89
C VAL A 172 -2.04 -20.79 12.14
N VAL A 173 -2.00 -19.47 12.02
CA VAL A 173 -1.69 -18.58 13.13
C VAL A 173 -2.68 -18.79 14.27
N LYS A 174 -2.20 -18.86 15.52
CA LYS A 174 -3.09 -18.89 16.70
C LYS A 174 -3.50 -17.47 17.10
N GLN A 175 -4.67 -17.36 17.73
CA GLN A 175 -5.18 -16.08 18.23
C GLN A 175 -4.16 -15.42 19.17
N GLY A 176 -4.10 -14.08 19.19
CA GLY A 176 -3.14 -13.35 20.02
C GLY A 176 -1.77 -13.11 19.38
N TYR A 177 -1.26 -14.02 18.55
CA TYR A 177 -0.01 -13.77 17.84
C TYR A 177 -0.16 -12.66 16.82
N HIS A 178 0.82 -11.76 16.80
CA HIS A 178 0.87 -10.65 15.86
C HIS A 178 1.70 -10.98 14.63
N TYR A 179 1.30 -10.39 13.53
CA TYR A 179 2.06 -10.34 12.30
C TYR A 179 2.50 -8.91 12.03
N LYS A 180 3.69 -8.78 11.46
CA LYS A 180 4.25 -7.53 10.98
C LYS A 180 4.03 -7.45 9.48
N PHE A 181 3.74 -6.25 9.02
CA PHE A 181 3.54 -5.96 7.61
C PHE A 181 4.11 -4.59 7.28
N ASP A 182 4.31 -4.39 6.00
CA ASP A 182 4.67 -3.10 5.44
C ASP A 182 4.20 -3.02 3.99
N PHE A 183 4.17 -1.79 3.49
CA PHE A 183 3.74 -1.42 2.14
C PHE A 183 4.24 -0.02 1.82
N LYS A 184 4.05 0.41 0.59
CA LYS A 184 4.58 1.68 0.10
C LYS A 184 3.48 2.61 -0.38
N THR A 185 3.77 3.89 -0.28
CA THR A 185 3.11 4.95 -1.06
C THR A 185 4.12 5.59 -2.01
N LYS A 186 3.64 6.07 -3.14
CA LYS A 186 4.35 7.07 -3.96
C LYS A 186 3.44 8.26 -4.16
N GLY A 187 4.01 9.46 -4.24
CA GLY A 187 3.29 10.73 -4.35
C GLY A 187 3.43 11.60 -3.10
N ASN A 188 2.48 12.50 -2.88
CA ASN A 188 2.56 13.57 -1.88
C ASN A 188 2.06 13.12 -0.51
N MET A 189 2.70 12.07 0.03
CA MET A 189 2.38 11.38 1.27
C MET A 189 3.51 11.49 2.31
N PHE A 190 4.23 12.62 2.30
CA PHE A 190 5.43 12.88 3.11
C PHE A 190 5.25 13.99 4.16
N GLY A 191 4.06 14.59 4.28
CA GLY A 191 3.73 15.56 5.31
C GLY A 191 3.64 14.95 6.73
N PRO A 192 3.67 15.80 7.78
CA PRO A 192 3.67 15.36 9.17
C PRO A 192 2.31 14.86 9.66
N THR A 193 1.22 15.29 9.02
CA THR A 193 -0.15 14.85 9.31
C THR A 193 -0.64 13.78 8.34
N ASP A 194 0.21 13.36 7.40
CA ASP A 194 -0.11 12.25 6.52
C ASP A 194 -0.04 10.94 7.28
N GLY A 195 -0.91 10.00 6.92
CA GLY A 195 -1.02 8.73 7.61
C GLY A 195 -1.70 7.67 6.76
N ILE A 196 -1.79 6.46 7.32
CA ILE A 196 -2.54 5.36 6.71
C ILE A 196 -3.59 4.90 7.71
N ARG A 197 -4.85 4.86 7.27
CA ARG A 197 -5.94 4.20 7.96
C ARG A 197 -6.05 2.77 7.47
N ILE A 198 -6.13 1.83 8.41
CA ILE A 198 -6.47 0.44 8.12
C ILE A 198 -7.71 0.10 8.94
N THR A 199 -8.76 -0.37 8.26
CA THR A 199 -10.01 -0.79 8.91
C THR A 199 -10.14 -2.31 8.79
N PRO A 200 -9.84 -3.07 9.86
CA PRO A 200 -10.02 -4.51 9.86
C PRO A 200 -11.50 -4.90 9.83
N SER A 201 -11.82 -5.95 9.09
CA SER A 201 -13.09 -6.67 9.16
C SER A 201 -12.85 -8.17 9.26
N PHE A 202 -13.88 -8.92 9.68
CA PHE A 202 -13.72 -10.33 10.04
C PHE A 202 -14.78 -11.20 9.37
N ASN A 203 -14.31 -12.27 8.75
CA ASN A 203 -15.14 -13.37 8.29
C ASN A 203 -14.76 -14.65 9.05
N TYR A 204 -15.72 -15.55 9.20
CA TYR A 204 -15.47 -16.92 9.61
C TYR A 204 -15.58 -17.84 8.41
N VAL A 205 -14.65 -18.78 8.31
CA VAL A 205 -14.67 -19.84 7.29
C VAL A 205 -14.58 -21.21 7.96
N SER A 206 -15.43 -22.16 7.57
CA SER A 206 -15.34 -23.55 8.03
C SER A 206 -14.03 -24.21 7.56
N LYS A 207 -13.60 -25.28 8.25
CA LYS A 207 -12.32 -25.94 7.94
C LYS A 207 -12.21 -26.48 6.50
N ASP A 208 -13.32 -26.86 5.91
CA ASP A 208 -13.45 -27.36 4.54
C ASP A 208 -13.66 -26.24 3.50
N GLY A 209 -13.75 -24.98 3.95
CA GLY A 209 -13.95 -23.82 3.07
C GLY A 209 -15.38 -23.67 2.51
N THR A 210 -16.34 -24.51 2.92
CA THR A 210 -17.69 -24.54 2.35
C THR A 210 -18.61 -23.44 2.88
N MET A 211 -18.42 -23.01 4.13
CA MET A 211 -19.21 -21.98 4.78
C MET A 211 -18.36 -20.76 5.10
N THR A 212 -18.71 -19.62 4.50
CA THR A 212 -18.14 -18.31 4.83
C THR A 212 -19.23 -17.38 5.33
N THR A 213 -19.02 -16.71 6.45
CA THR A 213 -19.98 -15.74 7.01
C THR A 213 -19.26 -14.56 7.65
N PRO A 214 -19.77 -13.32 7.52
CA PRO A 214 -19.27 -12.20 8.31
C PRO A 214 -19.53 -12.44 9.79
N VAL A 215 -18.58 -12.02 10.64
CA VAL A 215 -18.63 -12.25 12.08
C VAL A 215 -18.31 -11.00 12.90
N ASP A 216 -18.87 -10.96 14.11
CA ASP A 216 -18.41 -10.08 15.17
C ASP A 216 -17.49 -10.87 16.10
N LEU A 217 -16.43 -10.20 16.56
CA LEU A 217 -15.47 -10.76 17.49
C LEU A 217 -15.61 -10.12 18.86
N TYR A 218 -15.56 -10.94 19.90
CA TYR A 218 -15.64 -10.52 21.29
C TYR A 218 -14.43 -11.05 22.07
N TYR A 219 -14.00 -10.33 23.09
CA TYR A 219 -12.91 -10.77 23.97
C TYR A 219 -13.21 -10.41 25.43
N HIS A 220 -12.44 -10.97 26.35
CA HIS A 220 -12.48 -10.60 27.77
C HIS A 220 -11.40 -9.57 28.07
N SER A 221 -11.79 -8.43 28.64
CA SER A 221 -10.85 -7.52 29.31
C SER A 221 -10.77 -7.87 30.80
N SER A 222 -9.86 -7.22 31.53
CA SER A 222 -9.79 -7.32 32.99
C SER A 222 -11.06 -6.80 33.68
N GLU A 223 -11.81 -5.92 33.03
CA GLU A 223 -12.96 -5.22 33.62
C GLU A 223 -14.31 -5.75 33.11
N LYS A 224 -14.35 -6.31 31.90
CA LYS A 224 -15.60 -6.68 31.23
C LYS A 224 -15.43 -7.92 30.37
N LYS A 225 -16.38 -8.85 30.54
CA LYS A 225 -16.54 -10.02 29.67
C LYS A 225 -17.31 -9.66 28.41
N PHE A 226 -17.01 -10.38 27.33
CA PHE A 226 -17.59 -10.21 26.00
C PHE A 226 -17.61 -8.76 25.51
N VAL A 227 -16.45 -8.11 25.49
CA VAL A 227 -16.26 -6.81 24.83
C VAL A 227 -16.22 -7.04 23.32
N LYS A 228 -17.20 -6.49 22.61
CA LYS A 228 -17.22 -6.50 21.14
C LYS A 228 -16.11 -5.60 20.59
N ILE A 229 -15.29 -6.10 19.68
CA ILE A 229 -14.30 -5.30 18.93
C ILE A 229 -15.02 -4.16 18.20
N GLY A 230 -14.52 -2.93 18.36
CA GLY A 230 -15.11 -1.72 17.78
C GLY A 230 -16.34 -1.16 18.50
N SER A 231 -16.78 -1.77 19.61
CA SER A 231 -17.79 -1.14 20.46
C SER A 231 -17.21 -0.02 21.32
N SER A 232 -18.07 0.79 21.94
CA SER A 232 -17.66 1.81 22.91
C SER A 232 -16.89 1.23 24.12
N ASN A 233 -17.01 -0.07 24.39
CA ASN A 233 -16.28 -0.77 25.45
C ASN A 233 -14.91 -1.29 25.00
N ASP A 234 -14.61 -1.29 23.69
CA ASP A 234 -13.29 -1.67 23.16
C ASP A 234 -12.31 -0.52 23.43
N LYS A 235 -11.53 -0.65 24.50
CA LYS A 235 -10.57 0.36 24.97
C LYS A 235 -9.11 -0.05 24.74
N VAL A 236 -8.85 -1.19 24.09
CA VAL A 236 -7.49 -1.67 23.90
C VAL A 236 -6.74 -0.76 22.93
N LYS A 237 -5.58 -0.27 23.38
CA LYS A 237 -4.67 0.54 22.57
C LYS A 237 -3.49 -0.30 22.11
N ARG A 238 -3.11 -0.13 20.85
CA ARG A 238 -1.95 -0.75 20.20
C ARG A 238 -0.92 0.31 19.86
N TYR A 239 0.33 -0.13 19.76
CA TYR A 239 1.45 0.70 19.37
C TYR A 239 2.36 -0.06 18.42
N VAL A 240 3.14 0.68 17.64
CA VAL A 240 4.21 0.18 16.79
C VAL A 240 5.54 0.79 17.25
N LEU A 241 6.60 0.01 17.21
CA LEU A 241 7.97 0.52 17.22
C LEU A 241 8.49 0.44 15.79
N LEU A 242 8.93 1.57 15.23
CA LEU A 242 9.45 1.62 13.86
C LEU A 242 10.75 0.82 13.77
N ASN A 243 11.71 1.05 14.66
CA ASN A 243 12.97 0.30 14.71
C ASN A 243 12.89 -0.88 15.70
N ASP A 244 11.86 -1.71 15.52
CA ASP A 244 11.74 -3.00 16.23
C ASP A 244 12.67 -4.05 15.60
N ARG A 245 13.32 -4.86 16.43
CA ARG A 245 14.36 -5.81 16.00
C ARG A 245 13.87 -6.84 14.96
N LEU A 246 12.60 -7.22 15.00
CA LEU A 246 12.04 -8.21 14.06
C LEU A 246 11.52 -7.57 12.77
N ARG A 247 11.42 -6.24 12.72
CA ARG A 247 11.01 -5.51 11.52
C ARG A 247 12.16 -5.33 10.53
N ASN A 248 13.40 -5.32 11.03
CA ASN A 248 14.60 -5.21 10.21
C ASN A 248 14.58 -4.01 9.24
N VAL A 249 14.09 -2.85 9.70
CA VAL A 249 14.11 -1.61 8.91
C VAL A 249 15.56 -1.29 8.53
N PRO A 250 15.88 -1.09 7.23
CA PRO A 250 17.24 -0.81 6.80
C PRO A 250 17.82 0.43 7.49
N LYS A 251 19.09 0.34 7.91
CA LYS A 251 19.77 1.46 8.58
C LYS A 251 19.89 2.68 7.67
N ASP A 252 20.16 2.45 6.38
CA ASP A 252 20.31 3.53 5.40
C ASP A 252 18.99 4.28 5.22
N GLU A 253 17.87 3.57 5.16
CA GLU A 253 16.52 4.15 5.10
C GLU A 253 16.19 5.01 6.33
N LEU A 254 16.55 4.56 7.54
CA LEU A 254 16.39 5.37 8.75
C LEU A 254 17.30 6.60 8.75
N THR A 255 18.49 6.50 8.15
CA THR A 255 19.48 7.58 8.05
C THR A 255 18.98 8.63 7.07
N ASP A 256 18.62 8.21 5.86
CA ASP A 256 18.04 9.02 4.78
C ASP A 256 16.81 9.80 5.30
N THR A 257 15.90 9.12 6.00
CA THR A 257 14.70 9.76 6.59
C THR A 257 15.06 10.81 7.64
N ALA A 258 15.99 10.51 8.53
CA ALA A 258 16.41 11.43 9.58
C ALA A 258 17.07 12.69 9.00
N GLU A 259 17.90 12.51 7.97
CA GLU A 259 18.55 13.61 7.30
C GLU A 259 17.57 14.56 6.61
N VAL A 260 16.56 14.02 5.91
CA VAL A 260 15.49 14.83 5.32
C VAL A 260 14.75 15.62 6.40
N LYS A 261 14.33 14.95 7.49
CA LYS A 261 13.63 15.63 8.61
C LYS A 261 14.48 16.72 9.27
N TYR A 262 15.80 16.53 9.33
CA TYR A 262 16.73 17.54 9.83
C TYR A 262 16.80 18.75 8.89
N ARG A 263 16.91 18.54 7.57
CA ARG A 263 17.04 19.61 6.57
C ARG A 263 15.74 20.39 6.35
N THR A 264 14.59 19.75 6.45
CA THR A 264 13.29 20.37 6.19
C THR A 264 12.66 21.03 7.42
N ASN A 265 13.31 20.97 8.59
CA ASN A 265 12.78 21.44 9.86
C ASN A 265 11.41 20.83 10.25
N ASP A 266 11.05 19.67 9.68
CA ASP A 266 9.86 18.88 9.99
C ASP A 266 9.96 18.18 11.36
N THR A 267 10.52 18.88 12.34
CA THR A 267 10.70 18.40 13.70
C THR A 267 9.52 18.86 14.54
N ALA A 268 8.55 17.97 14.69
CA ALA A 268 7.58 18.04 15.78
C ALA A 268 8.32 18.02 17.14
N GLY A 269 8.77 19.19 17.61
CA GLY A 269 9.11 19.47 19.00
C GLY A 269 10.57 19.34 19.45
N GLN A 270 11.60 19.76 18.71
CA GLN A 270 12.96 19.90 19.28
C GLN A 270 13.73 21.17 18.89
N SER A 271 14.18 21.85 19.94
CA SER A 271 15.12 22.98 19.99
C SER A 271 16.42 22.69 19.22
N THR A 272 16.77 23.55 18.28
CA THR A 272 17.75 23.39 17.19
C THR A 272 19.22 23.58 17.59
N ASN A 273 19.72 22.82 18.58
CA ASN A 273 21.14 22.85 18.98
C ASN A 273 21.92 21.55 18.66
N LEU A 274 21.35 20.63 17.89
CA LEU A 274 22.01 19.38 17.52
C LEU A 274 22.62 19.48 16.12
N SER A 275 23.81 18.93 15.92
CA SER A 275 24.32 18.68 14.57
C SER A 275 23.53 17.57 13.87
N MET A 276 23.59 17.50 12.54
CA MET A 276 22.93 16.45 11.75
C MET A 276 23.25 15.05 12.27
N ASN A 277 24.53 14.74 12.50
CA ASN A 277 24.96 13.44 13.04
C ASN A 277 24.37 13.14 14.42
N GLN A 278 24.25 14.15 15.29
CA GLN A 278 23.61 13.98 16.60
C GLN A 278 22.10 13.73 16.45
N TYR A 279 21.43 14.42 15.52
CA TYR A 279 20.03 14.21 15.22
C TYR A 279 19.77 12.81 14.65
N VAL A 280 20.54 12.37 13.64
CA VAL A 280 20.43 11.02 13.05
C VAL A 280 20.61 9.95 14.12
N ASN A 281 21.65 10.07 14.97
CA ASN A 281 21.86 9.14 16.07
C ASN A 281 20.69 9.12 17.07
N LYS A 282 20.12 10.29 17.39
CA LYS A 282 18.94 10.41 18.25
C LYS A 282 17.69 9.81 17.60
N TYR A 283 17.51 10.01 16.31
CA TYR A 283 16.40 9.44 15.53
C TYR A 283 16.43 7.92 15.60
N ILE A 284 17.54 7.31 15.15
CA ILE A 284 17.70 5.85 15.04
C ILE A 284 17.66 5.15 16.41
N ASN A 285 18.31 5.73 17.42
CA ASN A 285 18.49 5.03 18.71
C ASN A 285 17.44 5.39 19.76
N LYS A 286 16.70 6.48 19.58
CA LYS A 286 15.69 6.92 20.56
C LYS A 286 14.32 7.09 19.93
N LEU A 287 14.16 7.92 18.89
CA LEU A 287 12.84 8.28 18.37
C LEU A 287 12.13 7.09 17.74
N THR A 288 12.81 6.33 16.88
CA THR A 288 12.23 5.18 16.17
C THR A 288 11.99 3.96 17.08
N LYS A 289 12.54 3.96 18.30
CA LYS A 289 12.32 2.92 19.32
C LYS A 289 11.22 3.28 20.32
N LYS A 290 10.60 4.46 20.20
CA LYS A 290 9.44 4.82 21.02
C LYS A 290 8.19 4.08 20.56
N LYS A 291 7.29 3.83 21.51
CA LYS A 291 5.94 3.33 21.22
C LYS A 291 5.15 4.43 20.51
N THR A 292 4.84 4.21 19.25
CA THR A 292 3.94 5.06 18.46
C THR A 292 2.52 4.50 18.57
N PRO A 293 1.55 5.21 19.14
CA PRO A 293 0.16 4.75 19.18
C PRO A 293 -0.40 4.59 17.76
N VAL A 294 -1.08 3.48 17.50
CA VAL A 294 -1.65 3.19 16.16
C VAL A 294 -3.11 2.77 16.19
N GLY A 295 -3.86 3.03 17.27
CA GLY A 295 -5.28 2.65 17.37
C GLY A 295 -5.50 1.35 18.14
N GLY A 296 -6.40 0.48 17.66
CA GLY A 296 -6.91 -0.70 18.37
C GLY A 296 -7.20 -1.89 17.43
N PHE A 297 -8.14 -2.75 17.81
CA PHE A 297 -8.52 -3.92 16.99
C PHE A 297 -9.48 -3.57 15.84
N SER A 298 -10.24 -2.48 15.96
CA SER A 298 -11.26 -2.09 14.96
C SER A 298 -10.78 -1.03 13.97
N LEU A 299 -9.67 -0.36 14.28
CA LEU A 299 -9.12 0.72 13.49
C LEU A 299 -7.65 0.87 13.81
N LEU A 300 -6.82 0.86 12.78
CA LEU A 300 -5.44 1.31 12.87
C LEU A 300 -5.27 2.66 12.18
N LEU A 301 -4.47 3.52 12.80
CA LEU A 301 -4.00 4.77 12.22
C LEU A 301 -2.48 4.79 12.32
N LEU A 302 -1.79 4.59 11.21
CA LEU A 302 -0.34 4.63 11.09
C LEU A 302 0.09 6.09 10.82
N PRO A 303 0.68 6.81 11.80
CA PRO A 303 1.14 8.18 11.59
C PRO A 303 2.54 8.19 10.94
N GLU A 304 3.05 9.37 10.60
CA GLU A 304 4.40 9.53 10.04
C GLU A 304 5.54 8.86 10.84
N HIS A 305 5.35 8.64 12.15
CA HIS A 305 6.34 8.00 13.01
C HIS A 305 6.52 6.50 12.73
N THR A 306 5.65 5.91 11.90
CA THR A 306 5.78 4.55 11.39
C THR A 306 6.18 4.52 9.91
N ARG A 307 6.68 5.64 9.38
CA ARG A 307 7.04 5.83 7.98
C ARG A 307 8.53 6.16 7.83
N THR A 308 9.10 5.79 6.71
CA THR A 308 10.42 6.21 6.22
C THR A 308 10.33 6.67 4.77
N LEU A 309 11.39 7.30 4.28
CA LEU A 309 11.49 7.85 2.94
C LEU A 309 12.52 7.05 2.12
N ILE A 310 12.10 6.53 0.97
CA ILE A 310 12.85 5.54 0.17
C ILE A 310 12.86 5.87 -1.33
N GLY A 311 12.59 7.12 -1.69
CA GLY A 311 12.66 7.58 -3.08
C GLY A 311 14.06 7.43 -3.72
N PRO A 312 14.18 7.71 -5.02
CA PRO A 312 15.44 7.57 -5.75
C PRO A 312 16.55 8.44 -5.14
N LYS A 313 17.78 7.91 -5.17
CA LYS A 313 19.01 8.57 -4.67
C LYS A 313 20.07 8.76 -5.75
N SER A 314 19.87 8.16 -6.91
CA SER A 314 20.77 8.19 -8.05
C SER A 314 20.02 8.66 -9.29
N ASN A 315 20.77 9.15 -10.28
CA ASN A 315 20.24 9.65 -11.55
C ASN A 315 19.21 10.78 -11.37
N ILE A 316 19.37 11.58 -10.30
CA ILE A 316 18.56 12.76 -10.04
C ILE A 316 19.17 13.93 -10.83
N PRO A 317 18.41 14.58 -11.73
CA PRO A 317 18.89 15.74 -12.46
C PRO A 317 19.28 16.90 -11.52
N PRO A 318 20.29 17.72 -11.86
CA PRO A 318 20.74 18.82 -10.99
C PRO A 318 19.67 19.85 -10.61
N SER A 319 18.62 20.01 -11.44
CA SER A 319 17.50 20.91 -11.18
C SER A 319 16.48 20.37 -10.18
N VAL A 320 16.55 19.08 -9.82
CA VAL A 320 15.58 18.42 -8.96
C VAL A 320 16.07 18.42 -7.52
N ASN A 321 15.18 18.81 -6.60
CA ASN A 321 15.45 18.76 -5.16
C ASN A 321 15.56 17.29 -4.70
N THR A 322 16.73 16.91 -4.17
CA THR A 322 17.03 15.53 -3.74
C THR A 322 16.18 15.09 -2.56
N ASP A 323 15.85 15.99 -1.62
CA ASP A 323 14.99 15.68 -0.47
C ASP A 323 13.55 15.42 -0.94
N ARG A 324 13.06 16.18 -1.93
CA ARG A 324 11.73 15.93 -2.54
C ARG A 324 11.70 14.60 -3.30
N ALA A 325 12.77 14.27 -4.02
CA ALA A 325 12.90 13.00 -4.73
C ALA A 325 12.94 11.81 -3.77
N LEU A 326 13.75 11.89 -2.72
CA LEU A 326 13.79 10.87 -1.66
C LEU A 326 12.45 10.78 -0.91
N SER A 327 11.79 11.91 -0.68
CA SER A 327 10.48 11.96 -0.02
C SER A 327 9.34 11.45 -0.90
N ALA A 328 9.54 11.22 -2.21
CA ALA A 328 8.48 10.87 -3.14
C ALA A 328 7.91 9.46 -2.98
N ILE A 329 8.68 8.56 -2.35
CA ILE A 329 8.25 7.19 -2.04
C ILE A 329 8.42 7.00 -0.55
N GLN A 330 7.36 6.54 0.10
CA GLN A 330 7.35 6.32 1.53
C GLN A 330 7.05 4.87 1.84
N HIS A 331 7.73 4.34 2.85
CA HIS A 331 7.57 2.96 3.31
C HIS A 331 6.89 2.99 4.68
N TRP A 332 5.73 2.34 4.78
CA TRP A 332 4.90 2.33 5.97
C TRP A 332 4.95 0.99 6.68
N TYR A 333 5.09 1.02 8.00
CA TYR A 333 5.28 -0.16 8.81
C TYR A 333 4.18 -0.33 9.85
N GLY A 334 3.59 -1.52 9.90
CA GLY A 334 2.53 -1.85 10.84
C GLY A 334 2.69 -3.21 11.50
N GLU A 335 1.82 -3.48 12.46
CA GLU A 335 1.62 -4.82 13.02
C GLU A 335 0.19 -4.97 13.55
N TYR A 336 -0.35 -6.17 13.45
CA TYR A 336 -1.72 -6.44 13.87
C TYR A 336 -1.86 -7.84 14.47
N SER A 337 -2.85 -7.99 15.34
CA SER A 337 -3.36 -9.28 15.81
C SER A 337 -4.81 -9.13 16.24
N ILE A 338 -5.54 -10.25 16.25
CA ILE A 338 -6.78 -10.36 17.01
C ILE A 338 -6.48 -10.66 18.50
N PRO A 339 -7.44 -10.45 19.42
CA PRO A 339 -7.28 -10.81 20.83
C PRO A 339 -6.86 -12.27 21.03
N VAL A 340 -6.22 -12.55 22.17
CA VAL A 340 -5.66 -13.87 22.51
C VAL A 340 -6.75 -14.94 22.62
N ASP A 341 -7.88 -14.62 23.26
CA ASP A 341 -9.05 -15.49 23.32
C ASP A 341 -10.25 -14.73 22.75
N THR A 342 -10.64 -15.12 21.55
CA THR A 342 -11.67 -14.47 20.77
C THR A 342 -12.90 -15.36 20.67
N TYR A 343 -14.05 -14.80 21.00
CA TYR A 343 -15.36 -15.42 20.84
C TYR A 343 -15.99 -14.92 19.54
N VAL A 344 -16.21 -15.84 18.61
CA VAL A 344 -16.65 -15.55 17.24
C VAL A 344 -18.14 -15.80 17.13
N VAL A 345 -18.93 -14.83 16.68
CA VAL A 345 -20.37 -15.00 16.42
C VAL A 345 -20.75 -14.44 15.06
N LYS A 346 -21.86 -14.94 14.49
CA LYS A 346 -22.43 -14.34 13.28
C LYS A 346 -22.66 -12.85 13.49
N LYS A 347 -22.26 -12.03 12.51
CA LYS A 347 -22.36 -10.57 12.59
C LYS A 347 -23.78 -10.14 12.92
N GLY A 348 -23.93 -9.21 13.88
CA GLY A 348 -25.23 -8.69 14.31
C GLY A 348 -25.95 -9.53 15.38
N LEU A 349 -25.41 -10.68 15.77
CA LEU A 349 -25.98 -11.45 16.89
C LEU A 349 -25.89 -10.64 18.19
N LYS A 350 -27.05 -10.42 18.84
CA LYS A 350 -27.15 -9.68 20.09
C LYS A 350 -26.95 -10.62 21.28
N LEU A 351 -25.71 -10.79 21.75
CA LEU A 351 -25.34 -11.73 22.83
C LEU A 351 -26.24 -11.62 24.07
N TYR A 352 -26.42 -10.40 24.60
CA TYR A 352 -27.15 -10.17 25.86
C TYR A 352 -28.68 -10.26 25.75
N GLN A 353 -29.24 -10.48 24.55
CA GLN A 353 -30.69 -10.60 24.35
C GLN A 353 -31.16 -12.05 24.19
N ASN A 354 -30.25 -13.02 24.15
CA ASN A 354 -30.57 -14.43 23.88
C ASN A 354 -30.63 -15.30 25.15
N GLY A 355 -30.82 -14.69 26.33
CA GLY A 355 -30.80 -15.38 27.62
C GLY A 355 -29.38 -15.58 28.18
N PRO A 356 -29.24 -16.34 29.29
CA PRO A 356 -27.95 -16.63 29.88
C PRO A 356 -27.03 -17.39 28.91
N PHE A 357 -25.78 -16.96 28.82
CA PHE A 357 -24.74 -17.63 28.03
C PHE A 357 -23.41 -17.57 28.78
N ASP A 358 -22.51 -18.44 28.37
CA ASP A 358 -21.16 -18.61 28.91
C ASP A 358 -20.16 -18.87 27.78
N ASP A 359 -18.88 -18.96 28.11
CA ASP A 359 -17.76 -19.20 27.19
C ASP A 359 -17.90 -20.47 26.32
N LYS A 360 -18.76 -21.41 26.74
CA LYS A 360 -18.98 -22.70 26.08
C LYS A 360 -20.22 -22.70 25.19
N SER A 361 -20.97 -21.61 25.19
CA SER A 361 -22.24 -21.52 24.49
C SER A 361 -22.13 -21.80 22.98
N PRO A 362 -23.10 -22.53 22.39
CA PRO A 362 -23.00 -23.08 21.04
C PRO A 362 -23.04 -22.03 19.92
N MET A 363 -23.44 -20.80 20.25
CA MET A 363 -23.42 -19.67 19.32
C MET A 363 -22.00 -19.26 18.90
N PHE A 364 -20.97 -19.65 19.66
CA PHE A 364 -19.59 -19.34 19.35
C PHE A 364 -19.01 -20.30 18.30
N LEU A 365 -18.61 -19.74 17.16
CA LEU A 365 -18.05 -20.50 16.04
C LEU A 365 -16.60 -20.89 16.35
N LYS A 366 -16.35 -22.19 16.59
CA LYS A 366 -15.03 -22.70 16.99
C LYS A 366 -14.35 -23.59 15.94
N ASN A 367 -15.11 -24.26 15.06
CA ASN A 367 -14.57 -25.28 14.15
C ASN A 367 -14.16 -24.74 12.77
N GLY A 368 -13.27 -23.76 12.73
CA GLY A 368 -12.88 -23.09 11.49
C GLY A 368 -11.81 -22.03 11.70
N TYR A 369 -11.82 -21.04 10.83
CA TYR A 369 -10.84 -19.96 10.80
C TYR A 369 -11.52 -18.59 10.88
N ILE A 370 -10.87 -17.65 11.55
CA ILE A 370 -11.19 -16.22 11.50
C ILE A 370 -10.29 -15.62 10.42
N VAL A 371 -10.88 -15.11 9.35
CA VAL A 371 -10.17 -14.41 8.29
C VAL A 371 -10.20 -12.91 8.59
N VAL A 372 -9.01 -12.32 8.72
CA VAL A 372 -8.84 -10.87 8.85
C VAL A 372 -8.74 -10.28 7.45
N ASN A 373 -9.58 -9.28 7.19
CA ASN A 373 -9.61 -8.50 5.96
C ASN A 373 -9.25 -7.05 6.26
N PHE A 374 -8.43 -6.41 5.41
CA PHE A 374 -8.00 -5.02 5.55
C PHE A 374 -8.54 -4.13 4.43
N ASP A 375 -9.23 -3.05 4.80
CA ASP A 375 -9.38 -1.86 3.96
C ASP A 375 -8.25 -0.89 4.29
N ILE A 376 -7.45 -0.50 3.29
CA ILE A 376 -6.24 0.32 3.45
C ILE A 376 -6.41 1.62 2.66
N GLU A 377 -6.34 2.74 3.36
CA GLU A 377 -6.60 4.08 2.83
C GLU A 377 -5.54 5.06 3.32
N SER A 378 -5.08 5.95 2.46
CA SER A 378 -4.18 7.02 2.87
C SER A 378 -4.93 8.26 3.32
N ILE A 379 -4.35 8.95 4.30
CA ILE A 379 -4.81 10.21 4.86
C ILE A 379 -3.79 11.26 4.45
N LYS A 380 -4.24 12.30 3.76
CA LYS A 380 -3.40 13.42 3.35
C LYS A 380 -3.82 14.67 4.11
N ASN A 381 -2.86 15.43 4.63
CA ASN A 381 -3.11 16.64 5.42
C ASN A 381 -4.04 16.44 6.64
N GLY A 382 -4.08 15.22 7.20
CA GLY A 382 -4.95 14.88 8.33
C GLY A 382 -6.44 14.75 8.00
N ASP A 383 -6.84 14.75 6.73
CA ASP A 383 -8.25 14.55 6.34
C ASP A 383 -8.67 13.08 6.54
N LEU A 384 -9.50 12.86 7.57
CA LEU A 384 -10.05 11.54 7.89
C LEU A 384 -11.37 11.26 7.15
N GLU A 385 -12.02 12.26 6.57
CA GLU A 385 -13.32 12.08 5.94
C GLU A 385 -13.16 11.70 4.46
N ASN A 386 -12.12 12.23 3.80
CA ASN A 386 -11.84 11.98 2.39
C ASN A 386 -10.49 11.25 2.21
N PRO A 387 -10.50 9.90 2.12
CA PRO A 387 -9.27 9.15 1.87
C PRO A 387 -8.67 9.51 0.51
N HIS A 388 -7.35 9.74 0.48
CA HIS A 388 -6.64 10.22 -0.72
C HIS A 388 -6.34 9.08 -1.71
N LEU A 389 -5.60 8.05 -1.26
CA LEU A 389 -5.32 6.84 -2.03
C LEU A 389 -5.98 5.64 -1.36
N GLN A 390 -6.42 4.66 -2.13
CA GLN A 390 -7.11 3.48 -1.59
C GLN A 390 -6.61 2.20 -2.28
N TYR A 391 -6.48 1.11 -1.54
CA TYR A 391 -6.00 -0.17 -2.08
C TYR A 391 -7.12 -0.99 -2.74
N ILE A 392 -8.37 -0.87 -2.25
CA ILE A 392 -9.56 -1.60 -2.72
C ILE A 392 -10.50 -0.71 -3.54
N LYS A 393 -10.91 0.44 -2.99
CA LYS A 393 -11.85 1.36 -3.64
C LYS A 393 -11.07 2.41 -4.43
N ALA A 394 -10.39 1.98 -5.48
CA ALA A 394 -9.53 2.82 -6.30
C ALA A 394 -10.21 3.15 -7.64
N PRO A 395 -11.19 4.08 -7.70
CA PRO A 395 -12.00 4.31 -8.89
C PRO A 395 -11.17 4.74 -10.12
N LEU A 396 -10.06 5.42 -9.89
CA LEU A 396 -9.12 5.85 -10.94
C LEU A 396 -8.23 4.72 -11.46
N MET A 397 -8.20 3.58 -10.75
CA MET A 397 -7.38 2.44 -11.13
C MET A 397 -8.22 1.42 -11.89
N ASN A 398 -8.43 1.71 -13.18
CA ASN A 398 -9.09 0.82 -14.12
C ASN A 398 -8.16 0.60 -15.31
N GLN A 399 -7.36 -0.46 -15.26
CA GLN A 399 -6.34 -0.77 -16.26
C GLN A 399 -6.51 -2.19 -16.80
N VAL A 400 -6.24 -2.38 -18.09
CA VAL A 400 -6.20 -3.71 -18.71
C VAL A 400 -4.75 -4.16 -18.76
N VAL A 401 -4.41 -5.21 -17.99
CA VAL A 401 -3.06 -5.80 -17.97
C VAL A 401 -3.17 -7.26 -18.36
N GLY A 402 -2.49 -7.65 -19.45
CA GLY A 402 -2.55 -9.01 -19.99
C GLY A 402 -3.96 -9.45 -20.40
N GLY A 403 -4.78 -8.52 -20.90
CA GLY A 403 -6.18 -8.77 -21.30
C GLY A 403 -7.18 -8.86 -20.14
N ILE A 404 -6.75 -8.62 -18.90
CA ILE A 404 -7.60 -8.70 -17.71
C ILE A 404 -7.79 -7.29 -17.14
N GLN A 405 -9.05 -6.88 -16.97
CA GLN A 405 -9.40 -5.63 -16.30
C GLN A 405 -9.07 -5.73 -14.80
N ARG A 406 -8.21 -4.83 -14.33
CA ARG A 406 -7.83 -4.66 -12.93
C ARG A 406 -8.47 -3.38 -12.40
N LYS A 407 -9.20 -3.50 -11.29
CA LYS A 407 -10.02 -2.42 -10.73
C LYS A 407 -9.47 -1.83 -9.43
N ASN A 408 -8.43 -2.46 -8.87
CA ASN A 408 -7.81 -2.07 -7.61
C ASN A 408 -6.40 -2.68 -7.47
N GLN A 409 -5.69 -2.34 -6.39
CA GLN A 409 -4.27 -2.71 -6.25
C GLN A 409 -4.10 -4.17 -5.85
N TRP A 410 -5.06 -4.75 -5.12
CA TRP A 410 -5.10 -6.19 -4.86
C TRP A 410 -5.07 -6.99 -6.17
N GLN A 411 -5.92 -6.60 -7.12
CA GLN A 411 -6.00 -7.24 -8.42
C GLN A 411 -4.76 -6.95 -9.27
N MET A 412 -4.25 -5.72 -9.26
CA MET A 412 -3.03 -5.37 -10.02
C MET A 412 -1.84 -6.25 -9.61
N GLU A 413 -1.65 -6.42 -8.31
CA GLU A 413 -0.59 -7.27 -7.73
C GLU A 413 -0.88 -8.77 -7.81
N GLY A 414 -2.03 -9.14 -8.39
CA GLY A 414 -2.35 -10.52 -8.73
C GLY A 414 -2.85 -11.33 -7.54
N PHE A 415 -3.62 -10.70 -6.64
CA PHE A 415 -4.34 -11.41 -5.58
C PHE A 415 -5.18 -12.56 -6.15
N ASN A 416 -5.18 -13.70 -5.45
CA ASN A 416 -5.87 -14.90 -5.89
C ASN A 416 -7.09 -15.16 -5.01
N ASN A 417 -8.28 -14.92 -5.55
CA ASN A 417 -9.55 -15.11 -4.83
C ASN A 417 -9.94 -16.59 -4.61
N ASN A 418 -9.13 -17.54 -5.07
CA ASN A 418 -9.35 -18.98 -4.85
C ASN A 418 -8.04 -19.69 -4.48
N ILE A 419 -7.92 -20.08 -3.22
CA ILE A 419 -6.78 -20.84 -2.71
C ILE A 419 -7.21 -22.26 -2.35
N LEU A 420 -6.23 -23.16 -2.33
CA LEU A 420 -6.38 -24.53 -1.86
C LEU A 420 -5.49 -24.71 -0.63
N ASP A 421 -5.99 -25.42 0.38
CA ASP A 421 -5.10 -25.95 1.40
C ASP A 421 -4.35 -27.20 0.92
N SER A 422 -3.53 -27.76 1.81
CA SER A 422 -2.77 -28.97 1.52
C SER A 422 -3.60 -30.25 1.43
N PHE A 423 -4.91 -30.20 1.73
CA PHE A 423 -5.85 -31.30 1.61
C PHE A 423 -6.80 -31.15 0.42
N GLY A 424 -6.69 -30.06 -0.35
CA GLY A 424 -7.54 -29.78 -1.50
C GLY A 424 -8.85 -29.06 -1.14
N ASN A 425 -9.04 -28.62 0.11
CA ASN A 425 -10.17 -27.78 0.47
C ASN A 425 -10.01 -26.41 -0.19
N ARG A 426 -11.09 -25.89 -0.76
CA ARG A 426 -11.11 -24.63 -1.50
C ARG A 426 -11.64 -23.51 -0.63
N PHE A 427 -10.90 -22.42 -0.53
CA PHE A 427 -11.33 -21.20 0.15
C PHE A 427 -11.55 -20.10 -0.88
N LYS A 428 -12.76 -19.52 -0.86
CA LYS A 428 -13.10 -18.32 -1.64
C LYS A 428 -12.74 -17.09 -0.81
N LEU A 429 -11.96 -16.20 -1.41
CA LEU A 429 -11.41 -15.02 -0.77
C LEU A 429 -11.93 -13.75 -1.44
N ILE A 430 -11.86 -12.65 -0.69
CA ILE A 430 -12.13 -11.31 -1.19
C ILE A 430 -10.88 -10.44 -1.09
N ASP A 431 -10.81 -9.43 -1.94
CA ASP A 431 -9.72 -8.45 -1.91
C ASP A 431 -9.61 -7.87 -0.49
N GLY A 432 -8.40 -7.83 0.07
CA GLY A 432 -8.15 -7.43 1.45
C GLY A 432 -7.95 -8.59 2.44
N ASP A 433 -8.24 -9.86 2.09
CA ASP A 433 -8.00 -10.97 3.02
C ASP A 433 -6.49 -11.18 3.23
N VAL A 434 -6.02 -11.04 4.48
CA VAL A 434 -4.58 -11.05 4.82
C VAL A 434 -4.13 -12.25 5.64
N VAL A 435 -4.90 -12.69 6.64
CA VAL A 435 -4.49 -13.74 7.58
C VAL A 435 -5.67 -14.56 8.06
N PHE A 436 -5.48 -15.87 8.11
CA PHE A 436 -6.34 -16.83 8.79
C PHE A 436 -5.80 -17.07 10.20
N TYR A 437 -6.67 -16.94 11.20
CA TYR A 437 -6.44 -17.37 12.57
C TYR A 437 -7.27 -18.61 12.87
N ASN A 438 -6.75 -19.54 13.67
CA ASN A 438 -7.57 -20.62 14.21
C ASN A 438 -8.72 -20.05 15.07
N ALA A 439 -9.95 -20.48 14.86
CA ALA A 439 -11.08 -20.05 15.69
C ALA A 439 -11.11 -20.69 17.09
N ASN A 440 -10.29 -21.73 17.34
CA ASN A 440 -10.26 -22.48 18.60
C ASN A 440 -8.86 -22.66 19.21
N LYS A 441 -7.83 -21.99 18.71
CA LYS A 441 -6.47 -22.05 19.29
C LYS A 441 -5.98 -20.67 19.65
N SER A 442 -5.35 -20.59 20.82
CA SER A 442 -4.87 -19.36 21.44
C SER A 442 -3.36 -19.42 21.61
N SER A 443 -2.70 -18.26 21.56
CA SER A 443 -1.28 -18.18 21.93
C SER A 443 -1.06 -18.60 23.39
N ARG A 444 -2.08 -18.56 24.26
CA ARG A 444 -2.00 -19.11 25.64
C ARG A 444 -1.73 -20.61 25.66
N ASP A 445 -2.17 -21.34 24.65
CA ASP A 445 -1.97 -22.79 24.57
C ASP A 445 -0.47 -23.16 24.50
N ASP A 446 0.39 -22.22 24.10
CA ASP A 446 1.84 -22.42 24.02
C ASP A 446 2.59 -22.08 25.32
N PHE A 447 1.93 -21.40 26.26
CA PHE A 447 2.53 -20.96 27.54
C PHE A 447 1.84 -21.53 28.77
N GLY A 448 0.75 -22.30 28.59
CA GLY A 448 0.07 -22.99 29.68
C GLY A 448 1.00 -24.02 30.32
N SER A 449 1.36 -23.82 31.59
CA SER A 449 2.01 -24.84 32.40
C SER A 449 1.12 -26.07 32.48
N GLN A 450 1.67 -27.27 32.23
CA GLN A 450 1.08 -28.51 32.71
C GLN A 450 1.06 -28.46 34.24
N VAL A 451 -0.01 -27.92 34.82
CA VAL A 451 -0.36 -28.23 36.21
C VAL A 451 -1.12 -29.54 36.13
N THR A 452 -0.42 -30.63 36.35
CA THR A 452 -1.05 -31.89 36.76
C THR A 452 -1.77 -31.61 38.07
N HIS A 453 -3.10 -31.60 38.04
CA HIS A 453 -3.93 -31.69 39.23
C HIS A 453 -3.97 -33.12 39.75
#